data_AF-A0A846MVV0-F1
#
_entry.id   AF-A0A846MVV0-F1
#
_cell.length_a   1.000
_cell.length_b   1.000
_cell.length_c   1.000
_cell.angle_alpha   90.00
_cell.angle_beta   90.00
_cell.angle_gamma   90.00
#
_symmetry.space_group_name_H-M   'P 1'
#
loop_
_entity.id
_entity.type
_entity.pdbx_description
1 polymer ?
#
loop_
_entity_poly.entity_id
_entity_poly.type
_entity_poly.pdbx_seq_one_letter_code
_entity_poly.pdbx_strand_id
1 'polypeptide(L)'
;MPSISALTQPDETITVLPDGQLQIREATFITVDGEIDPSYPPRYHRYVLVPGDDLSAKSEKIKAIAAAVWSDAVIAAYRASLQTFAG
;
A
#
# COMPACT_ATOMS: atom_id res chain seq x y z
N MET A 1 -11.72 -30.97 -13.46
CA MET A 1 -10.95 -30.51 -12.28
C MET A 1 -11.30 -29.04 -12.08
N PRO A 2 -11.64 -28.60 -10.86
CA PRO A 2 -11.90 -27.18 -10.61
C PRO A 2 -10.63 -26.36 -10.83
N SER A 3 -10.78 -25.15 -11.37
CA SER A 3 -9.66 -24.23 -11.57
C SER A 3 -9.43 -23.43 -10.29
N ILE A 4 -8.23 -23.50 -9.72
CA ILE A 4 -7.86 -22.77 -8.49
C ILE A 4 -6.84 -21.69 -8.86
N SER A 5 -7.09 -20.45 -8.42
CA SER A 5 -6.15 -19.34 -8.61
C SER A 5 -6.11 -18.39 -7.42
N ALA A 6 -5.09 -17.52 -7.37
CA ALA A 6 -5.00 -16.46 -6.38
C ALA A 6 -5.33 -15.11 -7.04
N LEU A 7 -6.20 -14.34 -6.40
CA LEU A 7 -6.55 -12.98 -6.79
C LEU A 7 -5.97 -12.01 -5.75
N THR A 8 -4.98 -11.22 -6.16
CA THR A 8 -4.40 -10.17 -5.30
C THR A 8 -4.97 -8.82 -5.65
N GLN A 9 -5.58 -8.17 -4.67
CA GLN A 9 -5.99 -6.77 -4.71
C GLN A 9 -4.91 -5.92 -4.03
N PRO A 10 -4.12 -5.14 -4.80
CA PRO A 10 -2.94 -4.43 -4.27
C PRO A 10 -3.28 -3.22 -3.38
N ASP A 11 -4.48 -2.66 -3.50
CA ASP A 11 -4.87 -1.42 -2.82
C ASP A 11 -6.22 -1.54 -2.12
N GLU A 12 -6.41 -2.60 -1.33
CA GLU A 12 -7.65 -2.83 -0.57
C GLU A 12 -7.93 -1.62 0.33
N THR A 13 -6.94 -1.20 1.12
CA THR A 13 -7.02 0.00 1.95
C THR A 13 -5.73 0.79 1.86
N ILE A 14 -5.84 2.11 1.72
CA ILE A 14 -4.72 3.05 1.79
C ILE A 14 -5.07 4.07 2.88
N THR A 15 -4.23 4.14 3.91
CA THR A 15 -4.37 5.09 5.01
C THR A 15 -3.25 6.12 4.95
N VAL A 16 -3.60 7.39 5.00
CA VAL A 16 -2.64 8.50 5.07
C VAL A 16 -2.39 8.83 6.55
N LEU A 17 -1.13 8.78 6.97
CA LEU A 17 -0.72 9.16 8.31
C LEU A 17 -0.45 10.68 8.40
N PRO A 18 -0.50 11.29 9.60
CA PRO A 18 -0.34 12.74 9.77
C PRO A 18 1.01 13.30 9.28
N ASP A 19 2.05 12.48 9.25
CA ASP A 19 3.39 12.82 8.76
C ASP A 19 3.56 12.60 7.24
N GLY A 20 2.47 12.23 6.56
CA GLY A 20 2.45 11.97 5.13
C GLY A 20 2.79 10.53 4.76
N GLN A 21 3.12 9.64 5.70
CA GLN A 21 3.33 8.23 5.37
C GLN A 21 2.04 7.57 4.87
N LEU A 22 2.16 6.64 3.93
CA LEU A 22 1.05 5.87 3.38
C LEU A 22 1.14 4.44 3.87
N GLN A 23 0.13 3.97 4.60
CA GLN A 23 0.00 2.58 4.99
C GLN A 23 -0.94 1.87 4.02
N ILE A 24 -0.38 0.92 3.25
CA ILE A 24 -1.11 0.15 2.24
C ILE A 24 -1.37 -1.25 2.75
N ARG A 25 -2.56 -1.77 2.47
CA ARG A 25 -2.93 -3.16 2.68
C ARG A 25 -3.30 -3.81 1.36
N GLU A 26 -2.69 -4.96 1.13
CA GLU A 26 -2.97 -5.87 0.03
C GLU A 26 -3.80 -7.03 0.56
N ALA A 27 -4.82 -7.44 -0.21
CA ALA A 27 -5.63 -8.61 0.09
C ALA A 27 -5.44 -9.65 -1.01
N THR A 28 -5.15 -10.89 -0.63
CA THR A 28 -5.07 -12.02 -1.56
C THR A 28 -6.14 -13.04 -1.22
N PHE A 29 -7.03 -13.28 -2.17
CA PHE A 29 -8.13 -14.23 -2.09
C PHE A 29 -7.79 -15.48 -2.91
N ILE A 30 -8.27 -16.65 -2.46
CA ILE A 30 -8.27 -17.85 -3.30
C ILE A 30 -9.59 -17.89 -4.05
N THR A 31 -9.51 -18.11 -5.36
CA THR A 31 -10.68 -18.30 -6.20
C THR A 31 -10.75 -19.72 -6.73
N VAL A 32 -11.96 -20.27 -6.77
CA VAL A 32 -12.29 -21.56 -7.37
C VAL A 32 -13.32 -21.30 -8.46
N ASP A 33 -12.99 -21.67 -9.69
CA ASP A 33 -13.81 -21.43 -10.88
C ASP A 33 -14.20 -19.93 -11.05
N GLY A 34 -13.30 -19.04 -10.60
CA GLY A 34 -13.46 -17.58 -10.70
C GLY A 34 -14.15 -16.92 -9.52
N GLU A 35 -14.70 -17.68 -8.57
CA GLU A 35 -15.38 -17.16 -7.38
C GLU A 35 -14.50 -17.26 -6.13
N ILE A 36 -14.60 -16.30 -5.22
CA ILE A 36 -13.88 -16.34 -3.94
C ILE A 36 -14.40 -17.52 -3.12
N ASP A 37 -13.51 -18.44 -2.75
CA ASP A 37 -13.87 -19.59 -1.91
C ASP A 37 -13.86 -19.19 -0.43
N PRO A 38 -15.02 -19.19 0.26
CA PRO A 38 -15.12 -18.77 1.66
C PRO A 38 -14.40 -19.71 2.63
N SER A 39 -14.03 -20.91 2.20
CA SER A 39 -13.27 -21.88 3.00
C SER A 39 -11.82 -21.42 3.23
N TYR A 40 -11.31 -20.53 2.37
CA TYR A 40 -9.99 -19.96 2.50
C TYR A 40 -10.07 -18.52 3.01
N PRO A 41 -9.60 -18.25 4.24
CA PRO A 41 -9.53 -16.87 4.71
C PRO A 41 -8.54 -16.07 3.85
N PRO A 42 -8.85 -14.80 3.53
CA PRO A 42 -7.95 -13.95 2.77
C PRO A 42 -6.62 -13.72 3.50
N ARG A 43 -5.54 -13.67 2.72
CA ARG A 43 -4.21 -13.29 3.21
C ARG A 43 -4.01 -11.80 3.05
N TYR A 44 -3.55 -11.14 4.11
CA TYR A 44 -3.30 -9.71 4.10
C TYR A 44 -1.83 -9.40 4.28
N HIS A 45 -1.31 -8.52 3.44
CA HIS A 45 0.03 -7.96 3.56
C HIS A 45 -0.07 -6.45 3.76
N ARG A 46 0.77 -5.90 4.65
CA ARG A 46 0.84 -4.45 4.86
C ARG A 46 2.26 -3.98 4.65
N TYR A 47 2.39 -2.85 3.98
CA TYR A 47 3.64 -2.14 3.85
C TYR A 47 3.37 -0.64 3.98
N VAL A 48 4.45 0.10 4.22
CA VAL A 48 4.40 1.54 4.36
C VAL A 48 5.27 2.14 3.26
N LEU A 49 4.79 3.24 2.68
CA LEU A 49 5.56 4.10 1.81
C LEU A 49 5.72 5.45 2.50
N VAL A 50 6.93 5.99 2.46
CA VAL A 50 7.27 7.22 3.14
C VAL A 50 7.42 8.36 2.13
N PRO A 51 7.21 9.63 2.54
CA PRO A 51 7.32 10.77 1.64
C PRO A 51 8.62 10.80 0.83
N GLY A 52 8.49 10.68 -0.49
CA GLY A 52 9.60 10.70 -1.44
C GLY A 52 10.13 9.32 -1.87
N ASP A 53 9.48 8.23 -1.48
CA ASP A 53 9.77 6.90 -2.01
C ASP A 53 9.52 6.78 -3.53
N ASP A 54 10.20 5.84 -4.18
CA ASP A 54 9.93 5.50 -5.59
C ASP A 54 8.60 4.75 -5.74
N LEU A 55 7.74 5.26 -6.62
CA LEU A 55 6.40 4.73 -6.90
C LEU A 55 6.30 4.08 -8.29
N SER A 56 7.40 3.93 -9.02
CA SER A 56 7.43 3.40 -10.38
C SER A 56 6.69 2.04 -10.52
N ALA A 57 6.88 1.15 -9.54
CA ALA A 57 6.27 -0.17 -9.49
C ALA A 57 4.94 -0.24 -8.72
N LYS A 58 4.33 0.91 -8.36
CA LYS A 58 3.08 0.98 -7.60
C LYS A 58 1.88 1.22 -8.51
N SER A 59 0.68 0.99 -7.99
CA SER A 59 -0.55 1.22 -8.73
C SER A 59 -0.79 2.72 -8.97
N GLU A 60 -1.61 3.04 -9.98
CA GLU A 60 -2.02 4.42 -10.27
C GLU A 60 -2.77 5.07 -9.10
N LYS A 61 -3.49 4.26 -8.30
CA LYS A 61 -4.20 4.73 -7.11
C LYS A 61 -3.22 5.20 -6.03
N ILE A 62 -2.17 4.42 -5.74
CA ILE A 62 -1.11 4.83 -4.81
C ILE A 62 -0.42 6.10 -5.33
N LYS A 63 -0.04 6.13 -6.62
CA LYS A 63 0.62 7.28 -7.23
C LYS A 63 -0.19 8.56 -7.10
N ALA A 64 -1.51 8.49 -7.36
CA ALA A 64 -2.40 9.64 -7.26
C ALA A 64 -2.50 10.18 -5.82
N ILE A 65 -2.63 9.29 -4.83
CA ILE A 65 -2.69 9.69 -3.41
C ILE A 65 -1.35 10.28 -2.97
N ALA A 66 -0.24 9.64 -3.31
CA ALA A 66 1.09 10.14 -2.99
C ALA A 66 1.34 11.51 -3.60
N ALA A 67 0.97 11.74 -4.87
CA ALA A 67 1.09 13.05 -5.52
C ALA A 67 0.24 14.13 -4.82
N ALA A 68 -0.92 13.77 -4.25
CA ALA A 68 -1.77 14.71 -3.52
C ALA A 68 -1.27 15.01 -2.10
N VAL A 69 -0.59 14.07 -1.44
CA VAL A 69 -0.15 14.19 -0.04
C VAL A 69 1.31 14.66 0.07
N TRP A 70 2.20 14.18 -0.80
CA TRP A 70 3.64 14.42 -0.73
C TRP A 70 4.03 15.69 -1.47
N SER A 71 3.63 16.83 -0.93
CA SER A 71 4.23 18.11 -1.33
C SER A 71 5.71 18.18 -0.94
N ASP A 72 6.47 19.05 -1.60
CA ASP A 72 7.90 19.28 -1.28
C ASP A 72 8.11 19.61 0.21
N ALA A 73 7.18 20.35 0.83
CA ALA A 73 7.23 20.68 2.24
C ALA A 73 7.06 19.44 3.15
N VAL A 74 6.16 18.52 2.79
CA VAL A 74 5.95 17.26 3.53
C VAL A 74 7.17 16.35 3.40
N ILE A 75 7.73 16.23 2.19
CA ILE A 75 8.95 15.45 1.95
C ILE A 75 10.12 16.03 2.77
N ALA A 76 10.29 17.35 2.77
CA ALA A 76 11.32 18.02 3.55
C ALA A 76 11.13 17.82 5.06
N ALA A 77 9.91 17.97 5.56
CA ALA A 77 9.58 17.75 6.97
C ALA A 77 9.85 16.31 7.41
N TYR A 78 9.47 15.32 6.59
CA TYR A 78 9.74 13.91 6.86
C TYR A 78 11.25 13.64 6.93
N ARG A 79 12.02 14.11 5.94
CA ARG A 79 13.49 13.98 5.95
C ARG A 79 14.15 14.63 7.17
N ALA A 80 13.67 15.80 7.59
CA ALA A 80 14.16 16.46 8.81
C ALA A 80 13.87 15.62 10.06
N SER A 81 12.70 14.99 10.14
CA SER A 81 12.34 14.13 11.28
C SER A 81 13.27 12.91 11.42
N LEU A 82 13.75 12.34 10.32
CA LEU A 82 14.72 11.23 10.33
C LEU A 82 16.08 11.65 10.89
N GLN A 83 16.51 12.90 10.65
CA GLN A 83 17.77 13.42 11.17
C GLN A 83 17.69 13.70 12.68
N THR A 84 16.52 14.12 13.17
CA THR A 84 16.28 14.38 14.61
C THR A 84 16.44 13.13 15.48
N PHE A 85 16.18 11.93 14.94
CA PHE A 85 16.31 10.67 15.70
C PHE A 85 17.76 10.12 15.73
N ALA A 86 18.69 10.72 14.97
CA ALA A 86 20.08 10.29 14.88
C ALA A 86 21.02 11.04 15.86
N GLY A 87 20.48 11.77 16.84
CA GLY A 87 21.21 12.57 17.82
C GLY A 87 21.25 11.96 19.22
#